data_AF-A0A2D8RFS1-F1
#
_entry.id   AF-A0A2D8RFS1-F1
#
_cell.length_a   1.000
_cell.length_b   1.000
_cell.length_c   1.000
_cell.angle_alpha   90.00
_cell.angle_beta   90.00
_cell.angle_gamma   90.00
#
_symmetry.space_group_name_H-M   'P 1'
#
loop_
_entity.id
_entity.type
_entity.pdbx_description
1 polymer ?
#
loop_
_entity_poly.entity_id
_entity_poly.type
_entity_poly.pdbx_seq_one_letter_code
_entity_poly.pdbx_strand_id
1 'polypeptide(L)'
;MTINAEQSQRWVWFIDVVFGAIVALGIQSYEPVVSEAWAQGLSEFVLTIVVGISIFSFVVYDIAVYHALVKKFPFGMTSLSFLRFYLDLVMAFTLYLLLANAFQLYPDWLSILVAVSFWHCAAVAWHLLARSEYKVIGGLSSAVLPHISFIAVYCLAAFLAAQIADKVFGLESTALSTSILIVVCLTILVVSLFRWNQIIKKVAA
;
A
#
# COMPACT_ATOMS: atom_id res chain seq x y z
N MET A 1 19.39 -7.11 -26.02
CA MET A 1 18.14 -6.40 -25.71
C MET A 1 18.51 -4.95 -25.50
N THR A 2 18.17 -4.05 -26.43
CA THR A 2 18.47 -2.63 -26.30
C THR A 2 17.34 -1.96 -25.53
N ILE A 3 17.58 -1.65 -24.26
CA ILE A 3 16.72 -0.76 -23.49
C ILE A 3 16.92 0.63 -24.10
N ASN A 4 15.92 1.14 -24.81
CA ASN A 4 15.93 2.55 -25.19
C ASN A 4 15.66 3.37 -23.92
N ALA A 5 16.71 3.99 -23.39
CA ALA A 5 16.65 4.76 -22.14
C ALA A 5 15.56 5.84 -22.17
N GLU A 6 15.37 6.49 -23.32
CA GLU A 6 14.36 7.54 -23.50
C GLU A 6 12.94 6.97 -23.35
N GLN A 7 12.68 5.80 -23.92
CA GLN A 7 11.36 5.20 -23.82
C GLN A 7 11.08 4.69 -22.41
N SER A 8 12.07 4.06 -21.77
CA SER A 8 11.97 3.66 -20.36
C SER A 8 11.58 4.84 -19.48
N GLN A 9 12.21 6.00 -19.68
CA GLN A 9 11.89 7.25 -18.97
C GLN A 9 10.45 7.73 -19.22
N ARG A 10 9.91 7.59 -20.43
CA ARG A 10 8.52 7.96 -20.72
C ARG A 10 7.51 7.10 -19.95
N TRP A 11 7.74 5.79 -19.83
CA TRP A 11 6.88 4.91 -19.03
C TRP A 11 6.89 5.31 -17.55
N VAL A 12 8.06 5.63 -17.02
CA VAL A 12 8.23 6.07 -15.63
C VAL A 12 7.52 7.39 -15.38
N TRP A 13 7.78 8.38 -16.23
CA TRP A 13 7.13 9.69 -16.15
C TRP A 13 5.59 9.56 -16.16
N PHE A 14 5.04 8.69 -17.00
CA PHE A 14 3.59 8.46 -17.02
C PHE A 14 3.06 7.93 -15.68
N ILE A 15 3.74 6.95 -15.09
CA ILE A 15 3.36 6.40 -13.78
C ILE A 15 3.51 7.45 -12.67
N ASP A 16 4.56 8.28 -12.72
CA ASP A 16 4.75 9.36 -11.75
C ASP A 16 3.61 10.38 -11.80
N VAL A 17 3.13 10.73 -12.99
CA VAL A 17 1.95 11.57 -13.18
C VAL A 17 0.70 10.90 -12.59
N VAL A 18 0.52 9.60 -12.80
CA VAL A 18 -0.59 8.83 -12.22
C VAL A 18 -0.51 8.82 -10.69
N PHE A 19 0.65 8.54 -10.10
CA PHE A 19 0.84 8.60 -8.65
C PHE A 19 0.58 10.00 -8.09
N GLY A 20 1.08 11.04 -8.75
CA GLY A 20 0.82 12.43 -8.38
C GLY A 20 -0.66 12.77 -8.38
N ALA A 21 -1.40 12.34 -9.41
CA ALA A 21 -2.85 12.53 -9.49
C ALA A 21 -3.59 11.78 -8.38
N ILE A 22 -3.20 10.55 -8.07
CA ILE A 22 -3.82 9.74 -7.01
C ILE A 22 -3.60 10.37 -5.63
N VAL A 23 -2.37 10.82 -5.34
CA VAL A 23 -2.04 11.50 -4.09
C VAL A 23 -2.82 12.81 -3.98
N ALA A 24 -2.88 13.61 -5.04
CA ALA A 24 -3.61 14.87 -5.05
C ALA A 24 -5.12 14.66 -4.83
N LEU A 25 -5.73 13.70 -5.54
CA LEU A 25 -7.15 13.35 -5.37
C LEU A 25 -7.43 12.85 -3.95
N GLY A 26 -6.55 12.02 -3.39
CA GLY A 26 -6.67 11.54 -2.02
C GLY A 26 -6.63 12.69 -1.00
N ILE A 27 -5.64 13.59 -1.10
CA ILE A 27 -5.56 14.75 -0.20
C ILE A 27 -6.79 15.64 -0.33
N GLN A 28 -7.24 15.91 -1.56
CA GLN A 28 -8.43 16.71 -1.83
C GLN A 28 -9.69 16.08 -1.23
N SER A 29 -9.84 14.76 -1.28
CA SER A 29 -10.99 14.08 -0.67
C SER A 29 -10.89 14.00 0.86
N TYR A 30 -9.69 14.05 1.42
CA TYR A 30 -9.45 13.91 2.85
C TYR A 30 -9.72 15.19 3.65
N GLU A 31 -9.43 16.36 3.09
CA GLU A 31 -9.64 17.66 3.75
C GLU A 31 -11.06 17.84 4.32
N PRO A 32 -12.16 17.64 3.55
CA PRO A 32 -13.51 17.78 4.11
C PRO A 32 -13.80 16.75 5.20
N VAL A 33 -13.26 15.53 5.09
CA VAL A 33 -13.45 14.46 6.09
C VAL A 33 -12.82 14.84 7.42
N VAL A 34 -11.63 15.44 7.41
CA VAL A 34 -10.95 15.91 8.63
C VAL A 34 -11.76 17.02 9.31
N SER A 35 -12.30 17.96 8.53
CA SER A 35 -13.16 19.02 9.05
C SER A 35 -14.45 18.46 9.67
N GLU A 36 -15.05 17.46 9.03
CA GLU A 36 -16.26 16.81 9.54
C GLU A 36 -15.97 16.01 10.82
N ALA A 37 -14.89 15.24 10.85
CA ALA A 37 -14.47 14.48 12.03
C ALA A 37 -14.18 15.39 13.23
N TRP A 38 -13.57 16.56 13.00
CA TRP A 38 -13.37 17.56 14.04
C TRP A 38 -14.70 18.04 14.65
N ALA A 39 -15.71 18.27 13.80
CA ALA A 39 -17.03 18.71 14.26
C ALA A 39 -17.76 17.63 15.07
N GLN A 40 -17.47 16.34 14.85
CA GLN A 40 -18.04 15.22 15.61
C GLN A 40 -17.35 14.96 16.95
N GLY A 41 -16.13 15.46 17.13
CA GLY A 41 -15.42 15.46 18.40
C GLY A 41 -14.01 14.88 18.31
N LEU A 42 -13.28 14.99 19.43
CA LEU A 42 -11.85 14.66 19.48
C LEU A 42 -11.57 13.19 19.12
N SER A 43 -12.45 12.26 19.51
CA SER A 43 -12.26 10.83 19.24
C SER A 43 -12.26 10.54 17.74
N GLU A 44 -13.27 11.02 17.01
CA GLU A 44 -13.39 10.83 15.56
C GLU A 44 -12.27 11.55 14.80
N PHE A 45 -11.90 12.74 15.25
CA PHE A 45 -10.76 13.46 14.69
C PHE A 45 -9.45 12.67 14.83
N VAL A 46 -9.16 12.15 16.03
CA VAL A 46 -7.95 11.35 16.27
C VAL A 46 -7.97 10.06 15.45
N LEU A 47 -9.11 9.36 15.38
CA LEU A 47 -9.27 8.17 14.56
C LEU A 47 -8.97 8.46 13.09
N THR A 48 -9.57 9.52 12.55
CA THR A 48 -9.36 9.97 11.16
C THR A 48 -7.89 10.23 10.90
N ILE A 49 -7.19 10.97 11.77
CA ILE A 49 -5.76 11.24 11.64
C ILE A 49 -4.92 9.97 11.70
N VAL A 50 -5.23 9.03 12.59
CA VAL A 50 -4.52 7.73 12.69
C VAL A 50 -4.67 6.93 11.40
N VAL A 51 -5.90 6.75 10.91
CA VAL A 51 -6.17 6.05 9.63
C VAL A 51 -5.44 6.76 8.49
N GLY A 52 -5.55 8.09 8.45
CA GLY A 52 -4.94 8.94 7.44
C GLY A 52 -3.43 8.76 7.35
N ILE A 53 -2.72 8.91 8.47
CA ILE A 53 -1.26 8.76 8.54
C ILE A 53 -0.85 7.33 8.17
N SER A 54 -1.55 6.32 8.68
CA SER A 54 -1.25 4.91 8.40
C SER A 54 -1.30 4.58 6.91
N ILE A 55 -2.37 4.97 6.24
CA ILE A 55 -2.60 4.66 4.83
C ILE A 55 -1.75 5.55 3.93
N PHE A 56 -1.62 6.83 4.23
CA PHE A 56 -0.76 7.73 3.46
C PHE A 56 0.71 7.31 3.53
N SER A 57 1.18 6.88 4.70
CA SER A 57 2.55 6.36 4.86
C SER A 57 2.80 5.12 4.00
N PHE A 58 1.80 4.23 3.85
CA PHE A 58 1.88 3.08 2.95
C PHE A 58 2.02 3.52 1.48
N VAL A 59 1.21 4.48 1.03
CA VAL A 59 1.26 5.03 -0.34
C VAL A 59 2.63 5.66 -0.64
N VAL A 60 3.13 6.52 0.26
CA VAL A 60 4.44 7.18 0.09
C VAL A 60 5.57 6.17 0.06
N TYR A 61 5.54 5.19 0.95
CA TYR A 61 6.51 4.09 0.95
C TYR A 61 6.49 3.35 -0.39
N ASP A 62 5.31 3.02 -0.92
CA ASP A 62 5.20 2.26 -2.15
C ASP A 62 5.75 3.01 -3.37
N ILE A 63 5.43 4.30 -3.49
CA ILE A 63 5.99 5.15 -4.55
C ILE A 63 7.53 5.14 -4.48
N ALA A 64 8.13 5.18 -3.28
CA ALA A 64 9.58 5.10 -3.15
C ALA A 64 10.14 3.73 -3.55
N VAL A 65 9.45 2.63 -3.19
CA VAL A 65 9.82 1.27 -3.65
C VAL A 65 9.79 1.19 -5.17
N TYR A 66 8.72 1.69 -5.79
CA TYR A 66 8.56 1.73 -7.24
C TYR A 66 9.78 2.38 -7.91
N HIS A 67 10.18 3.57 -7.47
CA HIS A 67 11.34 4.27 -8.03
C HIS A 67 12.65 3.48 -7.87
N ALA A 68 12.83 2.77 -6.75
CA ALA A 68 13.98 1.90 -6.55
C ALA A 68 13.93 0.66 -7.48
N LEU A 69 12.74 0.09 -7.69
CA LEU A 69 12.54 -1.09 -8.51
C LEU A 69 12.70 -0.80 -10.00
N VAL A 70 12.19 0.32 -10.49
CA VAL A 70 12.34 0.74 -11.89
C VAL A 70 13.80 1.02 -12.24
N LYS A 71 14.58 1.60 -11.33
CA LYS A 71 16.03 1.77 -11.53
C LYS A 71 16.75 0.42 -11.67
N LYS A 72 16.30 -0.59 -10.93
CA LYS A 72 16.88 -1.94 -10.93
C LYS A 72 16.40 -2.79 -12.11
N PHE A 73 15.13 -2.66 -12.47
CA PHE A 73 14.43 -3.43 -13.51
C PHE A 73 13.74 -2.46 -14.48
N PRO A 74 14.50 -1.73 -15.30
CA PRO A 74 13.95 -0.72 -16.21
C PRO A 74 12.91 -1.33 -17.17
N PHE A 75 12.03 -0.50 -17.71
CA PHE A 75 11.10 -0.96 -18.75
C PHE A 75 11.82 -1.04 -20.10
N GLY A 76 11.64 -2.16 -20.80
CA GLY A 76 12.10 -2.39 -22.15
C GLY A 76 10.96 -2.64 -23.14
N MET A 77 11.30 -2.95 -24.39
CA MET A 77 10.33 -3.26 -25.45
C MET A 77 10.02 -4.76 -25.49
N THR A 78 9.40 -5.26 -24.42
CA THR A 78 9.04 -6.67 -24.28
C THR A 78 7.61 -6.81 -23.76
N SER A 79 6.97 -7.94 -24.07
CA SER A 79 5.63 -8.25 -23.52
C SER A 79 5.62 -8.31 -21.99
N LEU A 80 6.74 -8.74 -21.38
CA LEU A 80 6.88 -8.78 -19.91
C LEU A 80 6.99 -7.38 -19.31
N SER A 81 7.75 -6.48 -19.94
CA SER A 81 7.83 -5.07 -19.54
C SER A 81 6.46 -4.38 -19.66
N PHE A 82 5.72 -4.63 -20.74
CA PHE A 82 4.37 -4.11 -20.90
C PHE A 82 3.43 -4.63 -19.81
N LEU A 83 3.49 -5.93 -19.51
CA LEU A 83 2.67 -6.53 -18.45
C LEU A 83 3.03 -5.99 -17.05
N ARG A 84 4.32 -5.74 -16.78
CA ARG A 84 4.76 -5.06 -15.55
C ARG A 84 4.20 -3.65 -15.44
N PHE A 85 4.30 -2.87 -16.51
CA PHE A 85 3.71 -1.53 -16.55
C PHE A 85 2.19 -1.56 -16.31
N TYR A 86 1.48 -2.51 -16.93
CA TYR A 86 0.05 -2.70 -16.67
C TYR A 86 -0.23 -3.05 -15.20
N LEU A 87 0.59 -3.92 -14.59
CA LEU A 87 0.48 -4.20 -13.15
C LEU A 87 0.78 -2.97 -12.29
N ASP A 88 1.73 -2.11 -12.67
CA ASP A 88 1.97 -0.84 -11.97
C ASP A 88 0.72 0.06 -12.00
N LEU A 89 -0.01 0.09 -13.11
CA LEU A 89 -1.30 0.78 -13.18
C LEU A 89 -2.34 0.13 -12.26
N VAL A 90 -2.48 -1.19 -12.28
CA VAL A 90 -3.41 -1.91 -11.37
C VAL A 90 -3.08 -1.61 -9.91
N MET A 91 -1.80 -1.63 -9.54
CA MET A 91 -1.34 -1.30 -8.20
C MET A 91 -1.62 0.16 -7.86
N ALA A 92 -1.36 1.11 -8.76
CA ALA A 92 -1.69 2.52 -8.56
C ALA A 92 -3.19 2.72 -8.32
N PHE A 93 -4.07 2.15 -9.16
CA PHE A 93 -5.51 2.21 -8.94
C PHE A 93 -5.94 1.53 -7.63
N THR A 94 -5.24 0.48 -7.20
CA THR A 94 -5.48 -0.12 -5.88
C THR A 94 -5.09 0.83 -4.74
N LEU A 95 -4.00 1.61 -4.87
CA LEU A 95 -3.67 2.67 -3.91
C LEU A 95 -4.74 3.76 -3.88
N TYR A 96 -5.30 4.14 -5.03
CA TYR A 96 -6.43 5.06 -5.07
C TYR A 96 -7.66 4.48 -4.34
N LEU A 97 -8.02 3.22 -4.60
CA LEU A 97 -9.12 2.55 -3.88
C LEU A 97 -8.84 2.50 -2.38
N LEU A 98 -7.60 2.24 -1.97
CA LEU A 98 -7.21 2.23 -0.56
C LEU A 98 -7.39 3.61 0.07
N LEU A 99 -6.94 4.68 -0.59
CA LEU A 99 -7.14 6.06 -0.13
C LEU A 99 -8.63 6.42 -0.08
N ALA A 100 -9.41 6.09 -1.12
CA ALA A 100 -10.82 6.40 -1.20
C ALA A 100 -11.66 5.67 -0.13
N ASN A 101 -11.26 4.47 0.28
CA ASN A 101 -11.92 3.73 1.37
C ASN A 101 -11.46 4.21 2.76
N ALA A 102 -10.20 4.65 2.88
CA ALA A 102 -9.64 5.11 4.14
C ALA A 102 -10.01 6.55 4.48
N PHE A 103 -10.11 7.41 3.47
CA PHE A 103 -10.41 8.84 3.61
C PHE A 103 -11.93 9.04 3.56
N GLN A 104 -12.60 8.37 4.47
CA GLN A 104 -14.03 8.50 4.75
C GLN A 104 -14.21 8.71 6.24
N LEU A 105 -15.33 9.29 6.64
CA LEU A 105 -15.65 9.53 8.04
C LEU A 105 -15.77 8.24 8.86
N TYR A 106 -16.32 7.18 8.25
CA TYR A 106 -16.46 5.85 8.86
C TYR A 106 -15.84 4.78 7.95
N PRO A 107 -14.50 4.66 7.94
CA PRO A 107 -13.83 3.76 7.04
C PRO A 107 -14.06 2.30 7.45
N ASP A 108 -14.32 1.44 6.46
CA ASP A 108 -14.48 0.01 6.68
C ASP A 108 -13.12 -0.71 6.70
N TRP A 109 -12.81 -1.36 7.82
CA TRP A 109 -11.54 -2.06 8.01
C TRP A 109 -11.37 -3.22 7.03
N LEU A 110 -12.46 -3.89 6.65
CA LEU A 110 -12.39 -5.05 5.76
C LEU A 110 -12.01 -4.62 4.34
N SER A 111 -12.61 -3.54 3.84
CA SER A 111 -12.28 -2.94 2.55
C SER A 111 -10.81 -2.51 2.48
N ILE A 112 -10.29 -1.89 3.54
CA ILE A 112 -8.86 -1.54 3.67
C ILE A 112 -7.99 -2.80 3.62
N LEU A 113 -8.33 -3.82 4.41
CA LEU A 113 -7.58 -5.08 4.48
C LEU A 113 -7.55 -5.81 3.12
N VAL A 114 -8.67 -5.84 2.42
CA VAL A 114 -8.78 -6.44 1.09
C VAL A 114 -7.93 -5.67 0.07
N ALA A 115 -8.02 -4.34 0.05
CA ALA A 115 -7.26 -3.50 -0.88
C ALA A 115 -5.74 -3.65 -0.67
N VAL A 116 -5.25 -3.57 0.57
CA VAL A 116 -3.82 -3.73 0.85
C VAL A 116 -3.32 -5.15 0.56
N SER A 117 -4.16 -6.16 0.77
CA SER A 117 -3.82 -7.55 0.46
C SER A 117 -3.75 -7.80 -1.04
N PHE A 118 -4.73 -7.26 -1.79
CA PHE A 118 -4.72 -7.32 -3.25
C PHE A 118 -3.50 -6.61 -3.83
N TRP A 119 -3.15 -5.44 -3.28
CA TRP A 119 -1.93 -4.73 -3.66
C TRP A 119 -0.68 -5.61 -3.50
N HIS A 120 -0.53 -6.30 -2.36
CA HIS A 120 0.60 -7.22 -2.15
C HIS A 120 0.60 -8.41 -3.10
N CYS A 121 -0.55 -8.96 -3.47
CA CYS A 121 -0.64 -10.01 -4.48
C CYS A 121 -0.18 -9.52 -5.87
N ALA A 122 -0.58 -8.31 -6.26
CA ALA A 122 -0.13 -7.69 -7.50
C ALA A 122 1.39 -7.42 -7.48
N ALA A 123 1.94 -6.98 -6.35
CA ALA A 123 3.38 -6.79 -6.18
C ALA A 123 4.17 -8.11 -6.31
N VAL A 124 3.64 -9.22 -5.79
CA VAL A 124 4.23 -10.55 -6.00
C VAL A 124 4.27 -10.88 -7.50
N ALA A 125 3.16 -10.71 -8.21
CA ALA A 125 3.10 -10.96 -9.65
C ALA A 125 4.12 -10.08 -10.41
N TRP A 126 4.18 -8.79 -10.06
CA TRP A 126 5.14 -7.85 -10.64
C TRP A 126 6.59 -8.33 -10.45
N HIS A 127 6.95 -8.75 -9.24
CA HIS A 127 8.28 -9.27 -8.93
C HIS A 127 8.61 -10.55 -9.70
N LEU A 128 7.65 -11.47 -9.85
CA LEU A 128 7.85 -12.70 -10.62
C LEU A 128 8.10 -12.41 -12.10
N LEU A 129 7.36 -11.47 -12.69
CA LEU A 129 7.56 -11.03 -14.07
C LEU A 129 8.93 -10.36 -14.27
N ALA A 130 9.32 -9.45 -13.37
CA ALA A 130 10.60 -8.76 -13.44
C ALA A 130 11.77 -9.76 -13.40
N ARG A 131 11.67 -10.76 -12.53
CA ARG A 131 12.69 -11.81 -12.42
C ARG A 131 12.77 -12.68 -13.66
N SER A 132 11.62 -13.02 -14.26
CA SER A 132 11.55 -13.79 -15.50
C SER A 132 12.22 -13.03 -16.65
N GLU A 133 11.88 -11.75 -16.82
CA GLU A 133 12.43 -10.89 -17.87
C GLU A 133 13.96 -10.72 -17.75
N TYR A 134 14.44 -10.47 -16.52
CA TYR A 134 15.85 -10.22 -16.25
C TYR A 134 16.67 -11.48 -15.90
N LYS A 135 16.08 -12.67 -16.04
CA LYS A 135 16.72 -13.98 -15.78
C LYS A 135 17.45 -14.05 -14.43
N VAL A 136 16.84 -13.50 -13.38
CA VAL A 136 17.44 -13.49 -12.04
C VAL A 136 17.38 -14.90 -11.44
N ILE A 137 18.52 -15.57 -11.33
CA ILE A 137 18.65 -16.93 -10.78
C ILE A 137 18.82 -16.85 -9.25
N GLY A 138 17.88 -17.42 -8.49
CA GLY A 138 17.94 -17.47 -7.00
C GLY A 138 17.21 -16.34 -6.26
N GLY A 139 16.73 -16.61 -5.04
CA GLY A 139 15.99 -15.63 -4.23
C GLY A 139 14.52 -15.45 -4.62
N LEU A 140 13.84 -16.51 -5.07
CA LEU A 140 12.38 -16.47 -5.29
C LEU A 140 11.65 -16.17 -3.97
N SER A 141 12.10 -16.80 -2.89
CA SER A 141 11.59 -16.54 -1.55
C SER A 141 11.73 -15.08 -1.15
N SER A 142 12.83 -14.40 -1.47
CA SER A 142 12.99 -12.98 -1.13
C SER A 142 12.11 -12.03 -1.94
N ALA A 143 11.55 -12.48 -3.07
CA ALA A 143 10.59 -11.74 -3.87
C ALA A 143 9.13 -11.97 -3.45
N VAL A 144 8.81 -13.16 -2.93
CA VAL A 144 7.42 -13.56 -2.60
C VAL A 144 7.14 -13.47 -1.10
N LEU A 145 8.05 -14.01 -0.27
CA LEU A 145 7.83 -14.20 1.16
C LEU A 145 7.49 -12.89 1.89
N PRO A 146 8.15 -11.74 1.63
CA PRO A 146 7.80 -10.50 2.33
C PRO A 146 6.34 -10.12 2.15
N HIS A 147 5.81 -10.18 0.93
CA HIS A 147 4.43 -9.79 0.63
C HIS A 147 3.41 -10.74 1.23
N ILE A 148 3.64 -12.05 1.13
CA ILE A 148 2.77 -13.06 1.76
C ILE A 148 2.81 -12.94 3.28
N SER A 149 3.98 -12.69 3.87
CA SER A 149 4.11 -12.43 5.30
C SER A 149 3.37 -11.16 5.72
N PHE A 150 3.37 -10.09 4.93
CA PHE A 150 2.60 -8.88 5.25
C PHE A 150 1.10 -9.13 5.22
N ILE A 151 0.59 -9.81 4.19
CA ILE A 151 -0.83 -10.22 4.13
C ILE A 151 -1.19 -11.04 5.37
N ALA A 152 -0.38 -12.05 5.71
CA ALA A 152 -0.60 -12.88 6.88
C ALA A 152 -0.59 -12.08 8.19
N VAL A 153 0.34 -11.12 8.33
CA VAL A 153 0.41 -10.23 9.50
C VAL A 153 -0.82 -9.34 9.61
N TYR A 154 -1.31 -8.75 8.51
CA TYR A 154 -2.51 -7.92 8.54
C TYR A 154 -3.75 -8.73 8.90
N CYS A 155 -3.93 -9.90 8.27
CA CYS A 155 -5.06 -10.79 8.58
C CYS A 155 -5.01 -11.31 10.02
N LEU A 156 -3.82 -11.67 10.51
CA LEU A 156 -3.63 -12.11 11.88
C LEU A 156 -3.93 -10.99 12.87
N ALA A 157 -3.44 -9.77 12.62
CA ALA A 157 -3.72 -8.61 13.46
C ALA A 157 -5.23 -8.31 13.52
N ALA A 158 -5.93 -8.34 12.39
CA ALA A 158 -7.37 -8.18 12.32
C ALA A 158 -8.12 -9.27 13.11
N PHE A 159 -7.72 -10.54 12.93
CA PHE A 159 -8.32 -11.66 13.65
C PHE A 159 -8.11 -11.55 15.17
N LEU A 160 -6.88 -11.27 15.61
CA LEU A 160 -6.58 -11.11 17.03
C LEU A 160 -7.33 -9.92 17.63
N ALA A 161 -7.41 -8.79 16.92
CA ALA A 161 -8.19 -7.65 17.35
C ALA A 161 -9.67 -8.01 17.52
N ALA A 162 -10.26 -8.73 16.56
CA ALA A 162 -11.64 -9.18 16.63
C ALA A 162 -11.87 -10.12 17.82
N GLN A 163 -11.00 -11.12 18.02
CA GLN A 163 -11.13 -12.08 19.13
C GLN A 163 -10.99 -11.39 20.50
N ILE A 164 -10.05 -10.45 20.64
CA ILE A 164 -9.83 -9.73 21.89
C ILE A 164 -11.01 -8.78 22.18
N ALA A 165 -11.41 -7.98 21.19
CA ALA A 165 -12.53 -7.05 21.31
C ALA A 165 -13.84 -7.75 21.70
N ASP A 166 -14.14 -8.88 21.04
CA ASP A 166 -15.35 -9.66 21.28
C ASP A 166 -15.28 -10.44 22.59
N LYS A 167 -14.29 -11.34 22.72
CA LYS A 167 -14.30 -12.34 23.81
C LYS A 167 -13.73 -11.84 25.13
N VAL A 168 -12.84 -10.86 25.10
CA VAL A 168 -12.20 -10.34 26.33
C VAL A 168 -12.92 -9.11 26.84
N PHE A 169 -13.28 -8.20 25.94
CA PHE A 169 -13.89 -6.92 26.31
C PHE A 169 -15.42 -6.87 26.09
N GLY A 170 -16.00 -7.79 25.33
CA GLY A 170 -17.45 -7.81 25.08
C GLY A 170 -17.95 -6.54 24.38
N LEU A 171 -17.15 -5.97 23.46
CA LEU A 171 -17.47 -4.69 22.82
C LEU A 171 -18.69 -4.80 21.91
N GLU A 172 -19.50 -3.74 21.88
CA GLU A 172 -20.56 -3.58 20.90
C GLU A 172 -20.01 -3.50 19.47
N SER A 173 -20.85 -3.82 18.48
CA SER A 173 -20.44 -3.99 17.07
C SER A 173 -19.65 -2.80 16.51
N THR A 174 -20.05 -1.56 16.81
CA THR A 174 -19.37 -0.34 16.34
C THR A 174 -17.99 -0.16 16.98
N ALA A 175 -17.88 -0.38 18.30
CA ALA A 175 -16.62 -0.29 19.03
C ALA A 175 -15.66 -1.41 18.64
N LEU A 176 -16.19 -2.61 18.36
CA LEU A 176 -15.44 -3.74 17.83
C LEU A 176 -14.85 -3.42 16.45
N SER A 177 -15.67 -2.92 15.52
CA SER A 177 -15.21 -2.54 14.17
C SER A 177 -14.11 -1.48 14.21
N THR A 178 -14.31 -0.44 15.04
CA THR A 178 -13.33 0.63 15.25
C THR A 178 -12.02 0.11 15.84
N SER A 179 -12.10 -0.81 16.79
CA SER A 179 -10.90 -1.43 17.38
C SER A 179 -10.10 -2.23 16.36
N ILE A 180 -10.78 -3.02 15.52
CA ILE A 180 -10.14 -3.78 14.43
C ILE A 180 -9.48 -2.81 13.43
N LEU A 181 -10.20 -1.76 13.02
CA LEU A 181 -9.70 -0.73 12.12
C LEU A 181 -8.40 -0.11 12.63
N ILE A 182 -8.36 0.32 13.89
CA ILE A 182 -7.17 0.92 14.51
C ILE A 182 -6.00 -0.06 14.46
N VAL A 183 -6.22 -1.31 14.88
CA VAL A 183 -5.15 -2.33 14.90
C VAL A 183 -4.62 -2.62 13.51
N VAL A 184 -5.50 -2.74 12.50
CA VAL A 184 -5.11 -2.94 11.10
C VAL A 184 -4.29 -1.75 10.61
N CYS A 185 -4.76 -0.52 10.83
CA CYS A 185 -4.06 0.69 10.39
C CYS A 185 -2.70 0.86 11.06
N LEU A 186 -2.59 0.60 12.37
CA LEU A 186 -1.31 0.64 13.07
C LEU A 186 -0.36 -0.44 12.56
N THR A 187 -0.87 -1.63 12.24
CA THR A 187 -0.06 -2.71 11.66
C THR A 187 0.48 -2.32 10.29
N ILE A 188 -0.36 -1.73 9.42
CA ILE A 188 0.05 -1.21 8.11
C ILE A 188 1.13 -0.13 8.28
N LEU A 189 0.97 0.79 9.24
CA LEU A 189 1.96 1.83 9.51
C LEU A 189 3.30 1.23 9.94
N VAL A 190 3.29 0.31 10.89
CA VAL A 190 4.51 -0.36 11.38
C VAL A 190 5.22 -1.11 10.26
N VAL A 191 4.49 -1.86 9.44
CA VAL A 191 5.06 -2.55 8.27
C VAL A 191 5.65 -1.55 7.28
N SER A 192 4.94 -0.45 7.00
CA SER A 192 5.41 0.60 6.08
C SER A 192 6.70 1.27 6.59
N LEU A 193 6.75 1.63 7.87
CA LEU A 193 7.93 2.23 8.50
C LEU A 193 9.12 1.26 8.54
N PHE A 194 8.86 -0.01 8.89
CA PHE A 194 9.89 -1.06 8.87
C PHE A 194 10.49 -1.21 7.47
N ARG A 195 9.65 -1.20 6.44
CA ARG A 195 10.09 -1.32 5.06
C ARG A 195 10.80 -0.07 4.55
N TRP A 196 10.33 1.12 4.91
CA TRP A 196 11.00 2.39 4.62
C TRP A 196 12.44 2.39 5.14
N ASN A 197 12.63 1.94 6.39
CA ASN A 197 13.97 1.80 6.99
C ASN A 197 14.86 0.83 6.20
N GLN A 198 14.30 -0.26 5.65
CA GLN A 198 15.06 -1.18 4.79
C GLN A 198 15.47 -0.55 3.46
N ILE A 199 14.64 0.31 2.87
CA ILE A 199 14.98 1.02 1.64
C ILE A 199 16.10 2.02 1.92
N ILE A 200 15.95 2.89 2.93
CA ILE A 200 16.96 3.90 3.27
C ILE A 200 18.33 3.24 3.46
N LYS A 201 18.39 2.16 4.23
CA LYS A 201 19.64 1.42 4.47
C LYS A 201 20.28 0.86 3.19
N LYS A 202 19.49 0.55 2.17
CA LYS A 202 19.98 0.06 0.87
C LYS A 202 20.35 1.18 -0.10
N VAL A 203 19.84 2.39 0.09
CA VAL A 203 20.14 3.56 -0.74
C VAL A 203 21.33 4.35 -0.19
N ALA A 204 21.54 4.33 1.13
CA ALA A 204 22.65 5.01 1.80
C ALA A 204 23.96 4.19 1.85
N ALA A 205 23.93 2.93 1.38
CA ALA A 205 25.08 2.02 1.28
C ALA A 205 25.52 1.89 -0.18
#